data_AF-A0A0F8DGP4-F1
#
_entry.id   AF-A0A0F8DGP4-F1
#
_cell.length_a   1.000
_cell.length_b   1.000
_cell.length_c   1.000
_cell.angle_alpha   90.00
_cell.angle_beta   90.00
_cell.angle_gamma   90.00
#
_symmetry.space_group_name_H-M   'P 1'
#
loop_
_entity.id
_entity.type
_entity.pdbx_description
1 polymer ?
#
loop_
_entity_poly.entity_id
_entity_poly.type
_entity_poly.pdbx_seq_one_letter_code
_entity_poly.pdbx_strand_id
1 'polypeptide(L)'
;MRSFSLLASLLLPVLGVQAGVLEDNGYRVTCDTENPYSDVNLMTERWPGNLVNKIAINKEGAVATIYSARNSEEPDSENKLTLAQIFSAVCGLRETSPDYINRVVFDSLDSDAQAVISGYRTANGKNEDYSFTVTPSDDSWDEFTKLHYYADAKSLILRKDISEIEVTAMNVKDIWDWAERDGHIDLLQFTYSS
;
A
#
# COMPACT_ATOMS: atom_id res chain seq x y z
N MET A 1 -13.93 -56.63 17.92
CA MET A 1 -14.17 -55.18 18.06
C MET A 1 -13.06 -54.47 17.32
N ARG A 2 -13.41 -53.71 16.26
CA ARG A 2 -12.46 -53.03 15.38
C ARG A 2 -12.12 -51.67 15.99
N SER A 3 -10.86 -51.41 16.28
CA SER A 3 -10.37 -50.09 16.69
C SER A 3 -9.91 -49.34 15.44
N PHE A 4 -10.59 -48.24 15.13
CA PHE A 4 -10.14 -47.24 14.16
C PHE A 4 -9.50 -46.10 14.95
N SER A 5 -8.17 -46.00 14.92
CA SER A 5 -7.46 -44.81 15.35
C SER A 5 -7.52 -43.77 14.24
N LEU A 6 -8.42 -42.80 14.38
CA LEU A 6 -8.40 -41.55 13.60
C LEU A 6 -7.25 -40.68 14.11
N LEU A 7 -6.16 -40.60 13.34
CA LEU A 7 -5.20 -39.51 13.45
C LEU A 7 -5.88 -38.25 12.89
N ALA A 8 -6.42 -37.43 13.77
CA ALA A 8 -6.82 -36.07 13.45
C ALA A 8 -5.56 -35.20 13.41
N SER A 9 -5.04 -34.95 12.21
CA SER A 9 -4.01 -33.94 11.96
C SER A 9 -4.58 -32.58 12.34
N LEU A 10 -4.07 -31.97 13.41
CA LEU A 10 -4.31 -30.57 13.75
C LEU A 10 -3.79 -29.68 12.60
N LEU A 11 -4.69 -29.23 11.74
CA LEU A 11 -4.47 -28.03 10.94
C LEU A 11 -4.62 -26.85 11.91
N LEU A 12 -3.49 -26.36 12.43
CA LEU A 12 -3.44 -25.10 13.16
C LEU A 12 -3.90 -23.97 12.23
N PRO A 13 -4.87 -23.13 12.62
CA PRO A 13 -5.23 -21.96 11.84
C PRO A 13 -4.04 -20.99 11.89
N VAL A 14 -3.41 -20.76 10.73
CA VAL A 14 -2.28 -19.83 10.51
C VAL A 14 -2.66 -18.36 10.77
N LEU A 15 -3.94 -18.10 11.06
CA LEU A 15 -4.54 -16.77 11.16
C LEU A 15 -4.06 -15.95 12.37
N GLY A 16 -3.50 -16.58 13.41
CA GLY A 16 -2.98 -15.88 14.59
C GLY A 16 -1.50 -15.48 14.53
N VAL A 17 -0.75 -15.97 13.53
CA VAL A 17 0.72 -15.81 13.48
C VAL A 17 1.13 -14.46 12.89
N GLN A 18 0.31 -13.86 12.03
CA GLN A 18 0.73 -12.73 11.19
C GLN A 18 0.48 -11.35 11.79
N ALA A 19 -0.53 -11.20 12.67
CA ALA A 19 -0.62 -10.02 13.54
C ALA A 19 0.65 -9.95 14.41
N GLY A 20 0.98 -11.08 15.07
CA GLY A 20 2.14 -11.19 15.96
C GLY A 20 3.46 -10.74 15.34
N VAL A 21 3.69 -10.89 14.04
CA VAL A 21 4.93 -10.40 13.39
C VAL A 21 5.14 -8.90 13.60
N LEU A 22 4.08 -8.07 13.60
CA LEU A 22 4.22 -6.64 13.82
C LEU A 22 4.59 -6.34 15.29
N GLU A 23 3.84 -6.89 16.24
CA GLU A 23 4.13 -6.67 17.67
C GLU A 23 5.45 -7.31 18.13
N ASP A 24 5.79 -8.50 17.62
CA ASP A 24 7.04 -9.22 17.90
C ASP A 24 8.26 -8.42 17.41
N ASN A 25 8.09 -7.63 16.35
CA ASN A 25 9.09 -6.69 15.83
C ASN A 25 9.00 -5.29 16.48
N GLY A 26 8.20 -5.12 17.52
CA GLY A 26 8.10 -3.90 18.31
C GLY A 26 7.32 -2.77 17.64
N TYR A 27 6.42 -3.10 16.72
CA TYR A 27 5.42 -2.17 16.22
C TYR A 27 4.17 -2.19 17.11
N ARG A 28 3.64 -1.01 17.40
CA ARG A 28 2.29 -0.84 17.94
C ARG A 28 1.34 -0.68 16.77
N VAL A 29 0.33 -1.55 16.72
CA VAL A 29 -0.70 -1.53 15.69
C VAL A 29 -1.97 -0.91 16.25
N THR A 30 -2.56 0.05 15.54
CA THR A 30 -3.90 0.57 15.85
C THR A 30 -4.78 0.52 14.60
N CYS A 31 -5.95 -0.08 14.75
CA CYS A 31 -6.98 -0.16 13.72
C CYS A 31 -8.35 -0.36 14.39
N ASP A 32 -9.42 -0.04 13.66
CA ASP A 32 -10.77 -0.45 14.05
C ASP A 32 -10.99 -1.89 13.58
N THR A 33 -11.05 -2.82 14.54
CA THR A 33 -11.22 -4.25 14.28
C THR A 33 -12.64 -4.60 13.84
N GLU A 34 -13.62 -3.75 14.12
CA GLU A 34 -15.02 -3.95 13.71
C GLU A 34 -15.27 -3.44 12.29
N ASN A 35 -14.50 -2.42 11.86
CA ASN A 35 -14.53 -1.90 10.50
C ASN A 35 -13.39 -2.54 9.65
N PRO A 36 -13.69 -3.50 8.76
CA PRO A 36 -12.67 -4.15 7.92
C PRO A 36 -12.03 -3.18 6.92
N TYR A 37 -12.63 -2.01 6.68
CA TYR A 37 -12.13 -0.97 5.79
C TYR A 37 -11.29 0.10 6.50
N SER A 38 -11.14 0.02 7.83
CA SER A 38 -10.34 0.99 8.56
C SER A 38 -8.87 0.90 8.16
N ASP A 39 -8.17 2.02 8.27
CA ASP A 39 -6.72 2.02 8.13
C ASP A 39 -6.04 1.30 9.31
N VAL A 40 -4.91 0.67 9.01
CA VAL A 40 -3.98 0.08 9.97
C VAL A 40 -2.82 1.03 10.11
N ASN A 41 -2.66 1.59 11.31
CA ASN A 41 -1.59 2.50 11.66
C ASN A 41 -0.51 1.74 12.42
N LEU A 42 0.74 1.97 12.03
CA LEU A 42 1.91 1.39 12.67
C LEU A 42 2.76 2.50 13.29
N MET A 43 3.07 2.35 14.57
CA MET A 43 3.98 3.21 15.31
C MET A 43 5.05 2.36 15.99
N THR A 44 6.17 2.95 16.42
CA THR A 44 7.19 2.23 17.19
C THR A 44 7.87 3.15 18.20
N GLU A 45 8.25 2.60 19.36
CA GLU A 45 9.01 3.33 20.38
C GLU A 45 10.43 3.69 19.93
N ARG A 46 10.95 3.01 18.89
CA ARG A 46 12.24 3.35 18.29
C ARG A 46 12.21 4.70 17.58
N TRP A 47 11.02 5.14 17.16
CA TRP A 47 10.81 6.41 16.49
C TRP A 47 9.59 7.13 17.08
N PRO A 48 9.71 7.57 18.35
CA PRO A 48 8.57 8.00 19.14
C PRO A 48 7.87 9.21 18.52
N GLY A 49 6.54 9.21 18.59
CA GLY A 49 5.70 10.29 18.03
C GLY A 49 5.55 10.29 16.51
N ASN A 50 6.21 9.37 15.79
CA ASN A 50 6.09 9.25 14.34
C ASN A 50 5.23 8.06 13.95
N LEU A 51 4.36 8.28 12.95
CA LEU A 51 3.67 7.23 12.23
C LEU A 51 4.65 6.60 11.23
N VAL A 52 4.89 5.29 11.35
CA VAL A 52 5.76 4.53 10.45
C VAL A 52 5.02 4.25 9.15
N ASN A 53 3.84 3.64 9.24
CA ASN A 53 3.00 3.34 8.08
C ASN A 53 1.52 3.54 8.40
N LYS A 54 0.76 3.89 7.37
CA LYS A 54 -0.71 3.87 7.41
C LYS A 54 -1.22 3.23 6.12
N ILE A 55 -1.87 2.08 6.27
CA ILE A 55 -2.28 1.23 5.14
C ILE A 55 -3.73 0.80 5.32
N ALA A 56 -4.56 0.96 4.30
CA ALA A 56 -5.90 0.38 4.23
C ALA A 56 -5.95 -0.73 3.18
N ILE A 57 -6.72 -1.78 3.47
CA ILE A 57 -6.94 -2.90 2.55
C ILE A 57 -8.43 -2.99 2.27
N ASN A 58 -8.83 -2.73 1.02
CA ASN A 58 -10.15 -3.08 0.53
C ASN A 58 -10.07 -4.46 -0.12
N LYS A 59 -10.43 -5.49 0.65
CA LYS A 59 -10.44 -6.87 0.18
C LYS A 59 -11.43 -7.04 -0.97
N GLU A 60 -12.66 -6.56 -0.87
CA GLU A 60 -13.66 -6.75 -1.94
C GLU A 60 -13.23 -6.16 -3.28
N GLY A 61 -12.55 -5.02 -3.25
CA GLY A 61 -12.00 -4.37 -4.44
C GLY A 61 -10.62 -4.90 -4.89
N ALA A 62 -9.98 -5.79 -4.12
CA ALA A 62 -8.58 -6.18 -4.30
C ALA A 62 -7.62 -4.97 -4.39
N VAL A 63 -7.88 -3.92 -3.59
CA VAL A 63 -7.11 -2.67 -3.57
C VAL A 63 -6.44 -2.50 -2.22
N ALA A 64 -5.19 -2.05 -2.22
CA ALA A 64 -4.53 -1.52 -1.04
C ALA A 64 -4.19 -0.05 -1.22
N THR A 65 -4.42 0.77 -0.20
CA THR A 65 -4.03 2.18 -0.18
C THR A 65 -2.97 2.40 0.88
N ILE A 66 -1.84 2.95 0.47
CA ILE A 66 -0.71 3.34 1.31
C ILE A 66 -0.76 4.86 1.46
N TYR A 67 -1.25 5.31 2.61
CA TYR A 67 -1.32 6.73 2.96
C TYR A 67 0.04 7.26 3.43
N SER A 68 0.85 6.39 4.03
CA SER A 68 2.18 6.72 4.53
C SER A 68 3.05 5.47 4.54
N ALA A 69 4.27 5.60 4.01
CA ALA A 69 5.31 4.58 4.04
C ALA A 69 6.66 5.18 4.43
N ARG A 70 6.86 5.40 5.73
CA ARG A 70 8.03 6.06 6.30
C ARG A 70 8.94 5.09 7.04
N ASN A 71 8.76 3.80 6.86
CA ASN A 71 9.61 2.78 7.48
C ASN A 71 11.07 2.90 7.02
N SER A 72 11.36 3.47 5.86
CA SER A 72 12.75 3.77 5.44
C SER A 72 13.43 4.81 6.34
N GLU A 73 12.65 5.77 6.88
CA GLU A 73 13.10 6.84 7.78
C GLU A 73 13.25 6.40 9.25
N GLU A 74 12.68 5.24 9.62
CA GLU A 74 12.83 4.66 10.96
C GLU A 74 14.32 4.41 11.27
N PRO A 75 14.82 4.71 12.48
CA PRO A 75 16.17 4.33 12.89
C PRO A 75 16.45 2.85 12.66
N ASP A 76 17.63 2.53 12.14
CA ASP A 76 17.99 1.15 11.85
C ASP A 76 18.02 0.28 13.12
N SER A 77 17.43 -0.91 13.01
CA SER A 77 17.44 -1.92 14.05
C SER A 77 17.25 -3.31 13.45
N GLU A 78 17.67 -4.36 14.15
CA GLU A 78 17.46 -5.75 13.72
C GLU A 78 15.98 -6.12 13.58
N ASN A 79 15.09 -5.37 14.25
CA ASN A 79 13.65 -5.60 14.25
C ASN A 79 12.91 -4.71 13.23
N LYS A 80 13.61 -3.83 12.51
CA LYS A 80 13.03 -2.96 11.48
C LYS A 80 12.52 -3.82 10.32
N LEU A 81 11.24 -3.69 10.01
CA LEU A 81 10.61 -4.39 8.89
C LEU A 81 10.69 -3.58 7.61
N THR A 82 10.86 -4.26 6.48
CA THR A 82 10.71 -3.66 5.16
C THR A 82 9.24 -3.35 4.87
N LEU A 83 8.99 -2.48 3.89
CA LEU A 83 7.62 -2.15 3.49
C LEU A 83 6.85 -3.41 3.04
N ALA A 84 7.51 -4.32 2.31
CA ALA A 84 6.91 -5.58 1.88
C ALA A 84 6.54 -6.51 3.06
N GLN A 85 7.36 -6.56 4.11
CA GLN A 85 7.05 -7.34 5.32
C GLN A 85 5.87 -6.73 6.08
N ILE A 86 5.85 -5.40 6.25
CA ILE A 86 4.74 -4.68 6.87
C ILE A 86 3.46 -4.91 6.07
N PHE A 87 3.51 -4.74 4.74
CA PHE A 87 2.38 -4.95 3.85
C PHE A 87 1.82 -6.36 3.95
N SER A 88 2.69 -7.38 3.92
CA SER A 88 2.28 -8.77 4.09
C SER A 88 1.59 -9.01 5.43
N ALA A 89 2.12 -8.44 6.52
CA ALA A 89 1.51 -8.56 7.84
C ALA A 89 0.15 -7.87 7.93
N VAL A 90 0.02 -6.68 7.33
CA VAL A 90 -1.27 -5.96 7.24
C VAL A 90 -2.29 -6.74 6.40
N CYS A 91 -1.89 -7.34 5.29
CA CYS A 91 -2.76 -8.25 4.53
C CYS A 91 -3.23 -9.43 5.40
N GLY A 92 -2.33 -10.04 6.17
CA GLY A 92 -2.66 -11.12 7.10
C GLY A 92 -3.66 -10.70 8.17
N LEU A 93 -3.47 -9.52 8.77
CA LEU A 93 -4.40 -8.91 9.73
C LEU A 93 -5.81 -8.71 9.13
N ARG A 94 -5.89 -8.45 7.83
CA ARG A 94 -7.13 -8.26 7.07
C ARG A 94 -7.62 -9.54 6.37
N GLU A 95 -7.15 -10.70 6.84
CA GLU A 95 -7.52 -12.03 6.35
C GLU A 95 -7.40 -12.17 4.82
N THR A 96 -6.34 -11.60 4.25
CA THR A 96 -6.02 -11.66 2.83
C THR A 96 -4.53 -11.90 2.62
N SER A 97 -4.11 -11.99 1.35
CA SER A 97 -2.70 -12.11 0.97
C SER A 97 -2.29 -10.99 0.02
N PRO A 98 -1.00 -10.63 -0.03
CA PRO A 98 -0.48 -9.71 -1.05
C PRO A 98 -0.83 -10.14 -2.47
N ASP A 99 -0.76 -11.45 -2.76
CA ASP A 99 -1.10 -12.03 -4.07
C ASP A 99 -2.57 -11.80 -4.48
N TYR A 100 -3.47 -11.53 -3.54
CA TYR A 100 -4.87 -11.24 -3.86
C TYR A 100 -5.08 -9.78 -4.31
N ILE A 101 -4.18 -8.87 -3.94
CA ILE A 101 -4.25 -7.47 -4.33
C ILE A 101 -3.90 -7.33 -5.82
N ASN A 102 -4.71 -6.57 -6.54
CA ASN A 102 -4.52 -6.26 -7.97
C ASN A 102 -4.18 -4.80 -8.19
N ARG A 103 -4.35 -3.95 -7.18
CA ARG A 103 -4.06 -2.53 -7.27
C ARG A 103 -3.49 -1.98 -5.96
N VAL A 104 -2.41 -1.22 -6.06
CA VAL A 104 -1.83 -0.47 -4.94
C VAL A 104 -1.89 1.01 -5.24
N VAL A 105 -2.39 1.80 -4.29
CA VAL A 105 -2.55 3.25 -4.40
C VAL A 105 -1.63 3.95 -3.38
N PHE A 106 -0.91 4.97 -3.82
CA PHE A 106 -0.17 5.88 -2.95
C PHE A 106 -0.85 7.25 -2.95
N ASP A 107 -1.18 7.75 -1.77
CA ASP A 107 -1.92 9.01 -1.57
C ASP A 107 -0.99 10.19 -1.20
N SER A 108 0.14 9.92 -0.55
CA SER A 108 1.11 10.95 -0.19
C SER A 108 2.32 10.90 -1.12
N LEU A 109 2.24 11.65 -2.23
CA LEU A 109 3.30 11.74 -3.23
C LEU A 109 4.31 12.84 -2.88
N ASP A 110 5.60 12.54 -3.02
CA ASP A 110 6.70 13.49 -2.83
C ASP A 110 6.86 14.45 -4.02
N SER A 111 7.76 15.42 -3.87
CA SER A 111 8.01 16.43 -4.91
C SER A 111 8.52 15.84 -6.22
N ASP A 112 9.23 14.71 -6.17
CA ASP A 112 9.83 14.10 -7.35
C ASP A 112 8.75 13.42 -8.19
N ALA A 113 7.85 12.66 -7.57
CA ALA A 113 6.67 12.10 -8.23
C ALA A 113 5.76 13.21 -8.78
N GLN A 114 5.51 14.26 -8.00
CA GLN A 114 4.71 15.41 -8.44
C GLN A 114 5.34 16.13 -9.65
N ALA A 115 6.67 16.22 -9.71
CA ALA A 115 7.38 16.80 -10.85
C ALA A 115 7.23 15.96 -12.13
N VAL A 116 7.36 14.63 -12.04
CA VAL A 116 7.15 13.72 -13.18
C VAL A 116 5.72 13.82 -13.70
N ILE A 117 4.72 13.78 -12.79
CA ILE A 117 3.30 13.90 -13.15
C ILE A 117 3.01 15.23 -13.85
N SER A 118 3.51 16.34 -13.29
CA SER A 118 3.34 17.68 -13.87
C SER A 118 4.04 17.83 -15.22
N GLY A 119 5.21 17.22 -15.37
CA GLY A 119 5.96 17.17 -16.62
C GLY A 119 5.16 16.44 -17.71
N TYR A 120 4.60 15.28 -17.38
CA TYR A 120 3.74 14.51 -18.29
C TYR A 120 2.53 15.31 -18.77
N ARG A 121 1.81 15.98 -17.84
CA ARG A 121 0.67 16.83 -18.17
C ARG A 121 1.06 17.97 -19.11
N THR A 122 2.14 18.67 -18.79
CA THR A 122 2.64 19.80 -19.58
C THR A 122 3.00 19.36 -21.01
N ALA A 123 3.70 18.24 -21.16
CA ALA A 123 4.08 17.69 -22.47
C ALA A 123 2.86 17.33 -23.34
N ASN A 124 1.73 16.99 -22.71
CA ASN A 124 0.49 16.61 -23.36
C ASN A 124 -0.54 17.76 -23.47
N GLY A 125 -0.17 18.99 -23.07
CA GLY A 125 -1.07 20.15 -23.08
C GLY A 125 -2.26 19.98 -22.13
N LYS A 126 -2.04 19.31 -21.00
CA LYS A 126 -3.03 19.01 -19.96
C LYS A 126 -2.75 19.83 -18.70
N ASN A 127 -3.80 20.04 -17.92
CA ASN A 127 -3.82 20.72 -16.64
C ASN A 127 -3.84 19.72 -15.47
N GLU A 128 -3.78 20.25 -14.25
CA GLU A 128 -3.68 19.52 -12.98
C GLU A 128 -4.88 18.62 -12.64
N ASP A 129 -6.06 18.84 -13.24
CA ASP A 129 -7.24 17.98 -13.06
C ASP A 129 -7.23 16.74 -13.98
N TYR A 130 -6.24 16.65 -14.88
CA TYR A 130 -6.18 15.57 -15.84
C TYR A 130 -5.63 14.30 -15.20
N SER A 131 -6.50 13.29 -15.15
CA SER A 131 -6.14 11.91 -14.84
C SER A 131 -5.68 11.18 -16.09
N PHE A 132 -4.70 10.30 -15.95
CA PHE A 132 -4.12 9.57 -17.07
C PHE A 132 -3.55 8.22 -16.66
N THR A 133 -3.28 7.42 -17.68
CA THR A 133 -2.74 6.08 -17.54
C THR A 133 -1.47 5.96 -18.39
N VAL A 134 -0.46 5.30 -17.84
CA VAL A 134 0.80 4.96 -18.51
C VAL A 134 0.98 3.45 -18.47
N THR A 135 1.28 2.88 -19.61
CA THR A 135 1.47 1.44 -19.85
C THR A 135 2.88 1.18 -20.37
N PRO A 136 3.39 -0.07 -20.32
CA PRO A 136 4.71 -0.41 -20.84
C PRO A 136 4.98 -0.05 -22.31
N SER A 137 3.93 0.21 -23.10
CA SER A 137 4.06 0.64 -24.50
C SER A 137 4.18 2.16 -24.68
N ASP A 138 3.98 2.95 -23.63
CA ASP A 138 4.04 4.41 -23.69
C ASP A 138 5.48 4.92 -23.51
N ASP A 139 5.86 5.95 -24.26
CA ASP A 139 7.20 6.55 -24.21
C ASP A 139 7.58 7.09 -22.82
N SER A 140 6.58 7.45 -22.00
CA SER A 140 6.77 7.95 -20.63
C SER A 140 6.95 6.86 -19.58
N TRP A 141 6.77 5.57 -19.92
CA TRP A 141 6.86 4.46 -18.97
C TRP A 141 8.17 4.45 -18.18
N ASP A 142 9.29 4.68 -18.87
CA ASP A 142 10.63 4.71 -18.28
C ASP A 142 10.82 5.85 -17.27
N GLU A 143 10.04 6.93 -17.37
CA GLU A 143 10.10 8.03 -16.39
C GLU A 143 9.38 7.64 -15.10
N PHE A 144 8.19 7.06 -15.22
CA PHE A 144 7.40 6.63 -14.06
C PHE A 144 8.03 5.44 -13.33
N THR A 145 8.67 4.52 -14.05
CA THR A 145 9.33 3.36 -13.42
C THR A 145 10.59 3.70 -12.61
N LYS A 146 11.14 4.91 -12.78
CA LYS A 146 12.26 5.43 -11.99
C LYS A 146 11.84 6.01 -10.64
N LEU A 147 10.54 6.27 -10.44
CA LEU A 147 10.03 6.73 -9.16
C LEU A 147 10.21 5.65 -8.09
N HIS A 148 10.55 6.05 -6.87
CA HIS A 148 10.69 5.09 -5.76
C HIS A 148 9.39 4.32 -5.52
N TYR A 149 8.24 4.93 -5.76
CA TYR A 149 6.92 4.31 -5.69
C TYR A 149 6.77 3.07 -6.58
N TYR A 150 7.40 3.05 -7.76
CA TYR A 150 7.37 1.88 -8.65
C TYR A 150 8.17 0.72 -8.03
N ALA A 151 9.35 1.00 -7.48
CA ALA A 151 10.16 0.00 -6.78
C ALA A 151 9.45 -0.53 -5.53
N ASP A 152 8.82 0.37 -4.76
CA ASP A 152 8.03 0.00 -3.59
C ASP A 152 6.87 -0.91 -3.98
N ALA A 153 6.02 -0.48 -4.91
CA ALA A 153 4.90 -1.27 -5.45
C ALA A 153 5.37 -2.67 -5.90
N LYS A 154 6.42 -2.72 -6.73
CA LYS A 154 6.98 -3.99 -7.23
C LYS A 154 7.44 -4.91 -6.11
N SER A 155 7.92 -4.37 -5.00
CA SER A 155 8.36 -5.17 -3.85
C SER A 155 7.20 -5.78 -3.04
N LEU A 156 5.98 -5.23 -3.14
CA LEU A 156 4.83 -5.68 -2.34
C LEU A 156 4.22 -6.99 -2.84
N ILE A 157 4.21 -7.19 -4.16
CA ILE A 157 3.52 -8.31 -4.81
C ILE A 157 4.47 -9.00 -5.80
N LEU A 158 5.35 -9.85 -5.28
CA LEU A 158 6.47 -10.45 -6.03
C LEU A 158 6.06 -11.40 -7.17
N ARG A 159 4.81 -11.86 -7.20
CA ARG A 159 4.31 -12.86 -8.17
C ARG A 159 3.52 -12.26 -9.31
N LYS A 160 3.45 -10.93 -9.40
CA LYS A 160 2.74 -10.21 -10.45
C LYS A 160 3.62 -9.10 -10.99
N ASP A 161 3.44 -8.80 -12.27
CA ASP A 161 4.07 -7.64 -12.90
C ASP A 161 3.11 -6.45 -12.86
N ILE A 162 3.67 -5.24 -12.77
CA ILE A 162 2.91 -4.00 -12.90
C ILE A 162 2.62 -3.78 -14.39
N SER A 163 1.35 -3.84 -14.76
CA SER A 163 0.89 -3.67 -16.15
C SER A 163 0.50 -2.23 -16.48
N GLU A 164 0.24 -1.42 -15.46
CA GLU A 164 -0.31 -0.08 -15.63
C GLU A 164 0.02 0.80 -14.42
N ILE A 165 0.30 2.07 -14.71
CA ILE A 165 0.44 3.16 -13.74
C ILE A 165 -0.65 4.18 -14.04
N GLU A 166 -1.57 4.38 -13.12
CA GLU A 166 -2.67 5.35 -13.25
C GLU A 166 -2.43 6.52 -12.28
N VAL A 167 -2.56 7.74 -12.78
CA VAL A 167 -2.59 8.95 -11.98
C VAL A 167 -4.01 9.48 -11.97
N THR A 168 -4.60 9.55 -10.78
CA THR A 168 -5.94 10.12 -10.59
C THR A 168 -5.83 11.45 -9.89
N ALA A 169 -6.23 12.51 -10.58
CA ALA A 169 -6.41 13.83 -10.01
C ALA A 169 -7.76 13.88 -9.31
N MET A 170 -7.75 14.14 -8.00
CA MET A 170 -8.95 14.30 -7.19
C MET A 170 -9.08 15.74 -6.72
N ASN A 171 -10.31 16.25 -6.69
CA ASN A 171 -10.56 17.55 -6.06
C ASN A 171 -10.48 17.40 -4.53
N VAL A 172 -9.78 18.31 -3.86
CA VAL A 172 -9.67 18.29 -2.38
C VAL A 172 -11.04 18.33 -1.71
N LYS A 173 -12.01 19.01 -2.32
CA LYS A 173 -13.39 19.12 -1.82
C LYS A 173 -14.13 17.78 -1.83
N ASP A 174 -13.79 16.88 -2.75
CA ASP A 174 -14.44 15.56 -2.87
C ASP A 174 -13.91 14.57 -1.82
N ILE A 175 -12.80 14.90 -1.15
CA ILE A 175 -12.15 14.05 -0.14
C ILE A 175 -12.41 14.60 1.26
N TRP A 176 -12.40 15.92 1.42
CA TRP A 176 -12.57 16.60 2.70
C TRP A 176 -13.72 17.59 2.60
N ASP A 177 -14.94 17.12 2.87
CA ASP A 177 -16.20 17.91 2.83
C ASP A 177 -16.16 19.22 3.66
N TRP A 178 -15.22 19.34 4.61
CA TRP A 178 -15.07 20.48 5.51
C TRP A 178 -13.87 21.38 5.20
N ALA A 179 -13.05 21.06 4.19
CA ALA A 179 -11.92 21.90 3.82
C ALA A 179 -12.33 22.95 2.78
N GLU A 180 -12.33 24.23 3.14
CA GLU A 180 -12.34 25.36 2.19
C GLU A 180 -11.01 25.47 1.41
N ARG A 181 -10.44 24.33 1.01
CA ARG A 181 -9.21 24.26 0.24
C ARG A 181 -9.56 24.01 -1.21
N ASP A 182 -9.30 25.00 -2.05
CA ASP A 182 -9.20 24.80 -3.49
C ASP A 182 -7.88 24.08 -3.80
N GLY A 183 -7.93 23.08 -4.68
CA GLY A 183 -6.75 22.33 -5.13
C GLY A 183 -7.07 20.91 -5.57
N HIS A 184 -6.05 20.27 -6.14
CA HIS A 184 -6.07 18.87 -6.54
C HIS A 184 -5.02 18.09 -5.76
N ILE A 185 -5.33 16.83 -5.47
CA ILE A 185 -4.31 15.86 -5.07
C ILE A 185 -4.20 14.79 -6.15
N ASP A 186 -3.00 14.26 -6.30
CA ASP A 186 -2.74 13.15 -7.21
C ASP A 186 -2.57 11.86 -6.41
N LEU A 187 -3.31 10.84 -6.82
CA LEU A 187 -3.10 9.47 -6.41
C LEU A 187 -2.29 8.75 -7.47
N LEU A 188 -1.23 8.07 -7.05
CA LEU A 188 -0.44 7.21 -7.94
C LEU A 188 -0.83 5.75 -7.71
N GLN A 189 -1.39 5.10 -8.72
CA GLN A 189 -1.93 3.76 -8.64
C GLN A 189 -1.14 2.81 -9.54
N PHE A 190 -0.85 1.62 -9.03
CA PHE A 190 -0.16 0.56 -9.74
C PHE A 190 -1.09 -0.64 -9.87
N THR A 191 -1.46 -1.01 -11.09
CA THR A 191 -2.27 -2.20 -11.37
C THR A 191 -1.35 -3.36 -11.76
N TYR A 192 -1.66 -4.54 -11.22
CA TYR A 192 -0.88 -5.75 -11.41
C TYR A 192 -1.61 -6.74 -12.33
N SER A 193 -0.87 -7.38 -13.25
CA SER A 193 -1.35 -8.48 -14.08
C SER A 193 -0.68 -9.80 -13.70
N SER A 194 -1.36 -10.91 -14.02
CA SER A 194 -0.87 -12.28 -13.79
C SER A 194 0.09 -12.75 -14.88
#